data_AF-A0A7S2WK84-F1
#
_entry.id   AF-A0A7S2WK84-F1
#
_cell.length_a   1.000
_cell.length_b   1.000
_cell.length_c   1.000
_cell.angle_alpha   90.00
_cell.angle_beta   90.00
_cell.angle_gamma   90.00
#
_symmetry.space_group_name_H-M   'P 1'
#
loop_
_entity.id
_entity.type
_entity.pdbx_description
1 polymer ?
#
loop_
_entity_poly.entity_id
_entity_poly.type
_entity_poly.pdbx_seq_one_letter_code
_entity_poly.pdbx_strand_id
1 'polypeptide(L)'
;RHELYELVPFTAVFGLQRKERNLSMAFASYAADLDTMEADQIAVANTQKHLSSEEKEMHRSQANLLMLDELEQDSVMVTTPLIFAIIVAVMNQFLVGYSTGVMNAPESVVFPGHSTATWALAVSAFAIGGPFGANIAGGMAETRGRRGALLLDT
;
A
#
# COMPACT_ATOMS: atom_id res chain seq x y z
N ARG A 1 7.11 -14.31 -25.96
CA ARG A 1 5.73 -14.05 -25.46
C ARG A 1 5.34 -14.93 -24.26
N HIS A 2 5.97 -16.08 -24.01
CA HIS A 2 5.79 -16.86 -22.78
C HIS A 2 6.52 -16.26 -21.55
N GLU A 3 7.67 -15.61 -21.77
CA GLU A 3 8.43 -14.94 -20.68
C GLU A 3 7.68 -13.78 -20.00
N LEU A 4 6.68 -13.18 -20.66
CA LEU A 4 5.86 -12.12 -20.03
C LEU A 4 4.91 -12.64 -18.94
N TYR A 5 4.67 -13.95 -18.88
CA TYR A 5 3.83 -14.58 -17.84
C TYR A 5 4.65 -15.15 -16.66
N GLU A 6 5.98 -15.19 -16.77
CA GLU A 6 6.86 -15.65 -15.69
C GLU A 6 7.11 -14.59 -14.61
N LEU A 7 6.76 -13.33 -14.88
CA LEU A 7 7.14 -12.18 -14.04
C LEU A 7 5.95 -11.39 -13.49
N VAL A 8 4.74 -11.96 -13.51
CA VAL A 8 3.64 -11.35 -12.74
C VAL A 8 3.69 -11.97 -11.35
N PRO A 9 4.19 -11.27 -10.32
CA PRO A 9 4.20 -11.82 -8.97
C PRO A 9 2.76 -12.23 -8.62
N PHE A 10 2.60 -13.44 -8.06
CA PHE A 10 1.29 -14.01 -7.76
C PHE A 10 0.54 -13.20 -6.68
N THR A 11 1.19 -12.16 -6.15
CA THR A 11 0.65 -11.12 -5.27
C THR A 11 -0.61 -10.45 -5.82
N ALA A 12 -0.76 -10.38 -7.15
CA ALA A 12 -1.90 -9.77 -7.82
C ALA A 12 -3.16 -10.67 -7.88
N VAL A 13 -3.05 -11.97 -7.58
CA VAL A 13 -4.17 -12.92 -7.68
C VAL A 13 -4.69 -13.30 -6.30
N PHE A 14 -5.93 -12.88 -6.02
CA PHE A 14 -6.64 -13.21 -4.78
C PHE A 14 -6.66 -14.73 -4.52
N GLY A 15 -6.22 -15.12 -3.33
CA GLY A 15 -6.21 -16.53 -2.88
C GLY A 15 -4.92 -17.30 -3.13
N LEU A 16 -4.01 -16.80 -3.97
CA LEU A 16 -2.71 -17.47 -4.23
C LEU A 16 -1.55 -16.90 -3.39
N GLN A 17 -1.74 -15.77 -2.73
CA GLN A 17 -0.75 -15.12 -1.85
C GLN A 17 -0.20 -16.05 -0.75
N ARG A 18 -1.03 -16.92 -0.18
CA ARG A 18 -0.59 -17.90 0.84
C ARG A 18 0.31 -18.99 0.25
N LYS A 19 -0.01 -19.44 -0.97
CA LYS A 19 0.77 -20.47 -1.66
C LYS A 19 2.12 -19.90 -2.11
N GLU A 20 2.12 -18.69 -2.66
CA GLU A 20 3.33 -17.96 -3.02
C GLU A 20 4.21 -17.71 -1.80
N ARG A 21 3.66 -17.20 -0.69
CA ARG A 21 4.43 -17.00 0.55
C ARG A 21 5.10 -18.29 1.04
N ASN A 22 4.39 -19.41 0.98
CA ASN A 22 4.96 -20.71 1.35
C ASN A 22 6.06 -21.14 0.38
N LEU A 23 5.92 -20.84 -0.91
CA LEU A 23 6.89 -21.16 -1.95
C LEU A 23 8.15 -20.29 -1.81
N SER A 24 8.00 -18.99 -1.56
CA SER A 24 9.11 -18.07 -1.27
C SER A 24 9.86 -18.45 0.01
N MET A 25 9.15 -18.82 1.08
CA MET A 25 9.79 -19.35 2.30
C MET A 25 10.56 -20.65 2.04
N ALA A 26 10.02 -21.54 1.21
CA ALA A 26 10.72 -22.77 0.84
C ALA A 26 11.99 -22.48 0.02
N PHE A 27 11.93 -21.55 -0.94
CA PHE A 27 13.10 -21.13 -1.70
C PHE A 27 14.17 -20.46 -0.84
N ALA A 28 13.79 -19.56 0.07
CA ALA A 28 14.71 -18.94 1.02
C ALA A 28 15.41 -19.98 1.92
N SER A 29 14.65 -20.94 2.44
CA SER A 29 15.25 -22.02 3.24
C SER A 29 16.23 -22.89 2.44
N TYR A 30 15.95 -23.11 1.16
CA TYR A 30 16.82 -23.86 0.26
C TYR A 30 18.09 -23.09 -0.11
N ALA A 31 17.97 -21.78 -0.35
CA ALA A 31 19.12 -20.91 -0.60
C ALA A 31 20.04 -20.82 0.63
N ALA A 32 19.47 -20.70 1.84
CA ALA A 32 20.23 -20.75 3.08
C ALA A 32 20.98 -22.09 3.27
N ASP A 33 20.37 -23.21 2.85
CA ASP A 33 21.05 -24.52 2.85
C ASP A 33 22.26 -24.54 1.91
N LEU A 34 22.11 -24.04 0.69
CA LEU A 34 23.21 -23.96 -0.28
C LEU A 34 24.37 -23.10 0.25
N ASP A 35 24.08 -21.92 0.80
CA ASP A 35 25.10 -21.04 1.38
C ASP A 35 25.89 -21.72 2.51
N THR A 36 25.20 -22.49 3.37
CA THR A 36 25.88 -23.24 4.45
C THR A 36 26.76 -24.38 3.92
N MET A 37 26.35 -25.03 2.83
CA MET A 37 27.15 -26.07 2.18
C MET A 37 28.39 -25.50 1.50
N GLU A 38 28.27 -24.35 0.84
CA GLU A 38 29.39 -23.65 0.23
C GLU A 38 30.40 -23.17 1.29
N ALA A 39 29.91 -22.61 2.39
CA ALA A 39 30.75 -22.22 3.53
C ALA A 39 31.52 -23.42 4.12
N ASP A 40 30.87 -24.59 4.25
CA ASP A 40 31.53 -25.82 4.69
C ASP A 40 32.62 -26.28 3.71
N GLN A 41 32.34 -26.20 2.41
CA GLN A 41 33.29 -26.59 1.38
C GLN A 41 34.53 -25.68 1.36
N ILE A 42 34.35 -24.37 1.55
CA ILE A 42 35.45 -23.39 1.66
C ILE A 42 36.27 -23.64 2.93
N ALA A 43 35.62 -23.93 4.06
CA ALA A 43 36.32 -24.25 5.30
C ALA A 43 37.17 -25.53 5.17
N VAL A 44 36.64 -26.57 4.50
CA VAL A 44 37.39 -27.80 4.21
C VAL A 44 38.57 -27.52 3.28
N ALA A 45 38.41 -26.67 2.26
CA ALA A 45 39.49 -26.30 1.36
C ALA A 45 40.64 -25.58 2.09
N ASN A 46 40.32 -24.72 3.06
CA ASN A 46 41.31 -23.92 3.78
C ASN A 46 41.91 -24.62 5.01
N THR A 47 41.13 -25.42 5.72
CA THR A 47 41.51 -25.99 7.03
C THR A 47 41.47 -27.51 7.10
N GLN A 48 41.14 -28.20 5.99
CA GLN A 48 40.97 -29.67 5.92
C GLN A 48 39.96 -30.24 6.93
N LYS A 49 39.11 -29.39 7.51
CA LYS A 49 38.15 -29.76 8.54
C LYS A 49 36.77 -29.22 8.17
N HIS A 50 35.75 -30.06 8.31
CA HIS A 50 34.35 -29.62 8.20
C HIS A 50 33.98 -28.75 9.40
N LEU A 51 33.06 -27.79 9.21
CA LEU A 51 32.48 -27.04 10.32
C LEU A 51 31.76 -27.98 11.30
N SER A 52 31.81 -27.64 12.57
CA SER A 52 31.03 -28.33 13.60
C SER A 52 29.53 -28.25 13.28
N SER A 53 28.76 -29.27 13.66
CA SER A 53 27.31 -29.27 13.45
C SER A 53 26.63 -28.03 14.05
N GLU A 54 27.12 -27.56 15.19
CA GLU A 54 26.60 -26.37 15.88
C GLU A 54 26.91 -25.07 15.12
N GLU A 55 28.09 -24.96 14.50
CA GLU A 55 28.46 -23.81 13.67
C GLU A 55 27.63 -23.77 12.39
N LYS A 56 27.39 -24.94 11.76
CA LYS A 56 26.52 -25.05 10.58
C LYS A 56 25.10 -24.61 10.87
N GLU A 57 24.54 -25.01 12.02
CA GLU A 57 23.20 -24.59 12.44
C GLU A 57 23.12 -23.09 12.71
N MET A 58 24.15 -22.51 13.33
CA MET A 58 24.24 -21.06 13.54
C MET A 58 24.26 -20.30 12.20
N HIS A 59 25.13 -20.69 11.27
CA HIS A 59 25.21 -20.08 9.94
C HIS A 59 23.90 -20.20 9.16
N ARG A 60 23.25 -21.37 9.23
CA ARG A 60 21.93 -21.61 8.62
C ARG A 60 20.87 -20.70 9.19
N SER A 61 20.84 -20.57 10.52
CA SER A 61 19.87 -19.73 11.22
C SER A 61 20.01 -18.26 10.82
N GLN A 62 21.24 -17.79 10.67
CA GLN A 62 21.55 -16.42 10.30
C GLN A 62 21.19 -16.12 8.84
N ALA A 63 21.55 -17.00 7.91
CA ALA A 63 21.19 -16.85 6.50
C ALA A 63 19.68 -16.91 6.28
N ASN A 64 19.00 -17.84 6.95
CA ASN A 64 17.54 -17.96 6.87
C ASN A 64 16.82 -16.72 7.43
N LEU A 65 17.30 -16.17 8.55
CA LEU A 65 16.69 -14.97 9.14
C LEU A 65 16.81 -13.75 8.21
N LEU A 66 17.99 -13.54 7.63
CA LEU A 66 18.22 -12.44 6.69
C LEU A 66 17.32 -12.54 5.46
N MET A 67 17.20 -13.74 4.87
CA MET A 67 16.31 -13.93 3.72
C MET A 67 14.82 -13.76 4.07
N LEU A 68 14.40 -14.17 5.27
CA LEU A 68 13.03 -13.96 5.72
C LEU A 68 12.70 -12.48 5.92
N ASP A 69 13.64 -11.68 6.43
CA ASP A 69 13.48 -10.23 6.61
C ASP A 69 13.33 -9.51 5.26
N GLU A 70 14.17 -9.86 4.27
CA GLU A 70 14.05 -9.34 2.90
C GLU A 70 12.68 -9.68 2.27
N LEU A 71 12.20 -10.91 2.48
CA LEU A 71 10.88 -11.34 1.98
C LEU A 71 9.71 -10.64 2.68
N GLU A 72 9.83 -10.32 3.96
CA GLU A 72 8.79 -9.56 4.68
C GLU A 72 8.70 -8.12 4.17
N GLN A 73 9.84 -7.50 3.88
CA GLN A 73 9.91 -6.12 3.41
C GLN A 73 9.30 -5.93 2.01
N ASP A 74 9.39 -6.95 1.14
CA ASP A 74 8.82 -6.92 -0.23
C ASP A 74 7.33 -7.29 -0.29
N SER A 75 6.73 -7.73 0.83
CA SER A 75 5.34 -8.19 0.84
C SER A 75 4.32 -7.02 0.90
N VAL A 76 4.16 -6.29 -0.21
CA VAL A 76 3.05 -5.33 -0.35
C VAL A 76 1.73 -6.10 -0.52
N MET A 77 1.14 -6.52 0.60
CA MET A 77 -0.11 -7.28 0.61
C MET A 77 -1.30 -6.33 0.41
N VAL A 78 -1.82 -6.29 -0.82
CA VAL A 78 -3.10 -5.63 -1.09
C VAL A 78 -4.22 -6.51 -0.55
N THR A 79 -4.82 -6.08 0.57
CA THR A 79 -5.91 -6.82 1.21
C THR A 79 -7.27 -6.36 0.71
N THR A 80 -8.24 -7.26 0.60
CA THR A 80 -9.64 -6.93 0.25
C THR A 80 -10.25 -5.83 1.12
N PRO A 81 -10.11 -5.83 2.47
CA PRO A 81 -10.59 -4.72 3.30
C PRO A 81 -9.90 -3.38 3.01
N LEU A 82 -8.63 -3.39 2.61
CA LEU A 82 -7.92 -2.17 2.21
C LEU A 82 -8.51 -1.57 0.94
N ILE A 83 -8.81 -2.39 -0.06
CA ILE A 83 -9.47 -1.93 -1.31
C ILE A 83 -10.82 -1.30 -0.99
N PHE A 84 -11.64 -1.96 -0.16
CA PHE A 84 -12.94 -1.42 0.21
C PHE A 84 -12.83 -0.08 0.96
N ALA A 85 -11.87 0.04 1.89
CA ALA A 85 -11.61 1.28 2.61
C ALA A 85 -11.19 2.43 1.66
N ILE A 86 -10.37 2.13 0.65
CA ILE A 86 -9.97 3.12 -0.37
C ILE A 86 -11.16 3.56 -1.21
N ILE A 87 -12.01 2.63 -1.67
CA ILE A 87 -13.22 2.97 -2.43
C ILE A 87 -14.12 3.92 -1.64
N VAL A 88 -14.37 3.61 -0.37
CA VAL A 88 -15.20 4.47 0.50
C VAL A 88 -14.57 5.85 0.70
N ALA A 89 -13.26 5.92 0.92
CA ALA A 89 -12.56 7.21 1.05
C ALA A 89 -12.63 8.04 -0.26
N VAL A 90 -12.48 7.39 -1.42
CA VAL A 90 -12.50 8.05 -2.72
C VAL A 90 -13.90 8.54 -3.11
N MET A 91 -14.98 7.89 -2.64
CA MET A 91 -16.36 8.39 -2.86
C MET A 91 -16.56 9.80 -2.29
N ASN A 92 -15.97 10.10 -1.13
CA ASN A 92 -16.05 11.45 -0.55
C ASN A 92 -15.29 12.48 -1.41
N GLN A 93 -14.12 12.10 -1.95
CA GLN A 93 -13.37 12.95 -2.86
C GLN A 93 -14.11 13.20 -4.20
N PHE A 94 -14.91 12.23 -4.65
CA PHE A 94 -15.79 12.39 -5.81
C PHE A 94 -16.88 13.45 -5.56
N LEU A 95 -17.42 13.56 -4.34
CA LEU A 95 -18.43 14.57 -4.00
C LEU A 95 -17.90 16.01 -4.15
N VAL A 96 -16.65 16.24 -3.75
CA VAL A 96 -15.97 17.54 -3.92
C VAL A 96 -15.81 17.86 -5.41
N GLY A 97 -15.37 16.88 -6.21
CA GLY A 97 -15.23 17.03 -7.66
C GLY A 97 -16.56 17.29 -8.37
N TYR A 98 -17.62 16.55 -8.01
CA TYR A 98 -18.97 16.76 -8.52
C TYR A 98 -19.51 18.15 -8.16
N SER A 99 -19.37 18.56 -6.90
CA SER A 99 -19.84 19.87 -6.43
C SER A 99 -19.11 21.02 -7.14
N THR A 100 -17.83 20.85 -7.47
CA THR A 100 -17.07 21.82 -8.26
C THR A 100 -17.49 21.82 -9.73
N GLY A 101 -17.69 20.64 -10.31
CA GLY A 101 -18.00 20.48 -11.74
C GLY A 101 -19.43 20.87 -12.11
N VAL A 102 -20.40 20.59 -11.23
CA VAL A 102 -21.83 20.88 -11.49
C VAL A 102 -22.11 22.38 -11.51
N MET A 103 -21.22 23.23 -11.00
CA MET A 103 -21.41 24.68 -11.07
C MET A 103 -21.27 25.19 -12.51
N ASN A 104 -20.45 24.58 -13.37
CA ASN A 104 -20.13 25.15 -14.68
C ASN A 104 -21.26 25.02 -15.72
N ALA A 105 -21.94 23.85 -15.79
CA ALA A 105 -22.91 23.57 -16.86
C ALA A 105 -24.28 24.29 -16.70
N PRO A 106 -24.87 24.42 -15.50
CA PRO A 106 -26.20 25.00 -15.32
C PRO A 106 -26.16 26.49 -14.89
N GLU A 107 -25.04 27.21 -15.10
CA GLU A 107 -24.91 28.64 -14.76
C GLU A 107 -26.12 29.47 -15.25
N SER A 108 -26.54 29.23 -16.49
CA SER A 108 -27.65 29.95 -17.14
C SER A 108 -29.04 29.55 -16.64
N VAL A 109 -29.16 28.45 -15.90
CA VAL A 109 -30.45 27.88 -15.45
C VAL A 109 -30.67 28.09 -13.95
N VAL A 110 -29.61 28.03 -13.14
CA VAL A 110 -29.69 28.16 -11.67
C VAL A 110 -30.09 29.58 -11.26
N PHE A 111 -29.63 30.60 -11.98
CA PHE A 111 -30.04 31.98 -11.75
C PHE A 111 -30.42 32.67 -13.08
N PRO A 112 -31.68 32.62 -13.52
CA PRO A 112 -32.07 33.33 -14.74
C PRO A 112 -31.86 34.86 -14.58
N GLY A 113 -31.06 35.47 -15.45
CA GLY A 113 -30.84 36.93 -15.47
C GLY A 113 -29.83 37.49 -14.45
N HIS A 114 -28.95 36.65 -13.91
CA HIS A 114 -27.93 37.08 -12.95
C HIS A 114 -26.80 37.91 -13.59
N SER A 115 -26.13 38.72 -12.78
CA SER A 115 -24.88 39.40 -13.16
C SER A 115 -23.67 38.51 -12.89
N THR A 116 -22.58 38.72 -13.62
CA THR A 116 -21.32 37.98 -13.42
C THR A 116 -20.80 38.07 -11.97
N ALA A 117 -21.05 39.20 -11.28
CA ALA A 117 -20.65 39.39 -9.89
C ALA A 117 -21.43 38.49 -8.91
N THR A 118 -22.73 38.32 -9.12
CA THR A 118 -23.58 37.43 -8.29
C THR A 118 -23.21 35.96 -8.46
N TRP A 119 -22.85 35.53 -9.67
CA TRP A 119 -22.35 34.18 -9.93
C TRP A 119 -20.98 33.95 -9.32
N ALA A 120 -20.05 34.89 -9.48
CA ALA A 120 -18.72 34.82 -8.89
C ALA A 120 -18.76 34.75 -7.35
N LEU A 121 -19.69 35.46 -6.71
CA LEU A 121 -19.91 35.36 -5.26
C LEU A 121 -20.40 33.96 -4.85
N ALA A 122 -21.32 33.37 -5.61
CA ALA A 122 -21.83 32.03 -5.34
C ALA A 122 -20.73 30.96 -5.45
N VAL A 123 -19.90 31.02 -6.49
CA VAL A 123 -18.79 30.07 -6.69
C VAL A 123 -17.65 30.30 -5.69
N SER A 124 -17.32 31.55 -5.37
CA SER A 124 -16.24 31.85 -4.42
C SER A 124 -16.58 31.45 -2.98
N ALA A 125 -17.86 31.38 -2.60
CA ALA A 125 -18.27 30.87 -1.30
C ALA A 125 -17.78 29.43 -1.04
N PHE A 126 -17.80 28.57 -2.06
CA PHE A 126 -17.24 27.22 -1.99
C PHE A 126 -15.72 27.23 -1.80
N ALA A 127 -15.01 28.09 -2.55
CA ALA A 127 -13.56 28.24 -2.46
C ALA A 127 -13.10 28.78 -1.11
N ILE A 128 -13.88 29.67 -0.48
CA ILE A 128 -13.62 30.17 0.88
C ILE A 128 -13.93 29.09 1.91
N GLY A 129 -15.00 28.31 1.71
CA GLY A 129 -15.37 27.21 2.61
C GLY A 129 -14.30 26.13 2.75
N GLY A 130 -13.53 25.85 1.68
CA GLY A 130 -12.47 24.83 1.67
C GLY A 130 -11.42 25.02 2.78
N PRO A 131 -10.72 26.17 2.85
CA PRO A 131 -9.76 26.45 3.92
C PRO A 131 -10.35 26.38 5.33
N PHE A 132 -11.56 26.91 5.56
CA PHE A 132 -12.21 26.84 6.88
C PHE A 132 -12.57 25.39 7.26
N GLY A 133 -13.14 24.64 6.31
CA GLY A 133 -13.45 23.22 6.48
C GLY A 133 -12.21 22.38 6.77
N ALA A 134 -11.09 22.62 6.08
CA ALA A 134 -9.83 21.92 6.30
C ALA A 134 -9.26 22.16 7.71
N ASN A 135 -9.34 23.39 8.22
CA ASN A 135 -8.89 23.71 9.58
C ASN A 135 -9.74 22.98 10.65
N ILE A 136 -11.06 22.95 10.49
CA ILE A 136 -11.97 22.25 11.42
C ILE A 136 -11.81 20.73 11.31
N ALA A 137 -11.70 20.20 10.09
CA ALA A 137 -11.49 18.78 9.83
C ALA A 137 -10.18 18.27 10.44
N GLY A 138 -9.12 19.10 10.44
CA GLY A 138 -7.87 18.80 11.13
C GLY A 138 -8.07 18.57 12.63
N GLY A 139 -8.80 19.46 13.30
CA GLY A 139 -9.14 19.30 14.72
C GLY A 139 -10.05 18.09 15.00
N MET A 140 -10.98 17.81 14.08
CA MET A 140 -11.87 16.65 14.17
C MET A 140 -11.12 15.32 13.99
N ALA A 141 -10.14 15.28 13.08
CA ALA A 141 -9.32 14.11 12.82
C ALA A 141 -8.40 13.77 14.01
N GLU A 142 -7.90 14.79 14.72
CA GLU A 142 -7.06 14.62 15.90
C GLU A 142 -7.87 14.10 17.11
N THR A 143 -9.11 14.57 17.28
CA THR A 143 -9.94 14.22 18.45
C THR A 143 -10.72 12.92 18.31
N ARG A 144 -11.20 12.58 17.10
CA ARG A 144 -12.03 11.39 16.84
C ARG A 144 -11.35 10.32 15.99
N GLY A 145 -10.11 10.57 15.57
CA GLY A 145 -9.39 9.73 14.63
C GLY A 145 -9.88 9.89 13.19
N ARG A 146 -9.00 9.58 12.22
CA ARG A 146 -9.26 9.78 10.78
C ARG A 146 -10.49 9.03 10.25
N ARG A 147 -10.75 7.83 10.78
CA ARG A 147 -11.94 7.03 10.41
C ARG A 147 -13.23 7.62 10.97
N GLY A 148 -13.20 8.12 12.21
CA GLY A 148 -14.36 8.77 12.84
C GLY A 148 -14.66 10.12 12.22
N ALA A 149 -13.63 10.88 11.81
CA ALA A 149 -13.80 12.12 11.07
C ALA A 149 -14.40 11.89 9.67
N LEU A 150 -13.93 10.87 8.93
CA LEU A 150 -14.49 10.50 7.63
C LEU A 150 -15.98 10.12 7.70
N LEU A 151 -16.41 9.42 8.76
CA LEU A 151 -17.82 9.05 8.97
C LEU A 151 -18.73 10.23 9.32
N LEU A 152 -18.17 11.31 9.87
CA LEU A 152 -18.93 12.54 10.15
C LEU A 152 -18.99 13.47 8.95
N ASP A 153 -18.08 13.28 7.99
CA ASP A 153 -17.97 14.02 6.74
C ASP A 153 -18.77 13.38 5.61
N THR A 154 -19.29 12.15 5.80
CA THR A 154 -20.20 11.45 4.88
C THR A 154 -21.66 11.61 5.28
#